data_AF-A0A2E4ET41-F1
#
_entry.id   AF-A0A2E4ET41-F1
#
_cell.length_a   1.000
_cell.length_b   1.000
_cell.length_c   1.000
_cell.angle_alpha   90.00
_cell.angle_beta   90.00
_cell.angle_gamma   90.00
#
_symmetry.space_group_name_H-M   'P 1'
#
loop_
_entity.id
_entity.type
_entity.pdbx_description
1 polymer ?
#
loop_
_entity_poly.entity_id
_entity_poly.type
_entity_poly.pdbx_seq_one_letter_code
_entity_poly.pdbx_strand_id
1 'polypeptide(L)' 'GRTSGGRHPVTPWGVPTKGYRTRSNKRTDSMIVRRRKK' A
#
# COMPACT_ATOMS: atom_id res chain seq x y z
N GLY A 1 4.77 -26.39 -11.82
CA GLY A 1 4.68 -26.31 -10.34
C GLY A 1 4.30 -24.91 -9.92
N ARG A 2 3.52 -24.74 -8.85
CA ARG A 2 3.22 -23.42 -8.26
C ARG A 2 4.27 -23.14 -7.19
N THR A 3 5.10 -22.13 -7.39
CA THR A 3 6.05 -21.64 -6.38
C THR A 3 5.51 -20.37 -5.74
N SER A 4 5.41 -20.36 -4.41
CA SER A 4 5.27 -19.12 -3.63
C SER A 4 6.65 -18.46 -3.61
N GLY A 5 6.97 -17.63 -4.60
CA GLY A 5 8.32 -17.14 -4.89
C GLY A 5 8.96 -16.22 -3.83
N GLY A 6 8.92 -16.55 -2.53
CA GLY A 6 9.67 -16.00 -1.39
C GLY A 6 9.51 -14.51 -1.11
N ARG A 7 8.87 -13.77 -2.01
CA ARG A 7 8.77 -12.32 -2.00
C ARG A 7 7.45 -11.89 -1.40
N HIS A 8 7.44 -10.71 -0.78
CA HIS A 8 6.19 -10.06 -0.39
C HIS A 8 5.25 -9.95 -1.59
N PRO A 9 3.94 -10.15 -1.40
CA PRO A 9 3.00 -10.12 -2.51
C PRO A 9 2.91 -8.72 -3.11
N VAL A 10 3.18 -8.64 -4.40
CA VAL A 10 3.18 -7.41 -5.20
C VAL A 10 2.15 -7.49 -6.32
N THR A 11 1.79 -6.34 -6.87
CA THR A 11 1.06 -6.24 -8.13
C THR A 11 1.94 -6.72 -9.30
N PRO A 12 1.37 -6.94 -10.50
CA PRO A 12 2.16 -7.23 -11.70
C PRO A 12 3.23 -6.18 -12.02
N TRP A 13 3.10 -4.96 -11.47
CA TRP A 13 4.04 -3.85 -11.65
C TRP A 13 4.96 -3.62 -10.45
N GLY A 14 4.99 -4.55 -9.49
CA GLY A 14 5.92 -4.51 -8.36
C GLY A 14 5.48 -3.67 -7.15
N VAL A 15 4.26 -3.12 -7.14
CA VAL A 15 3.75 -2.35 -5.99
C VAL A 15 3.30 -3.33 -4.88
N PRO A 16 3.74 -3.17 -3.62
CA PRO A 16 3.34 -4.08 -2.55
C PRO A 16 1.84 -4.02 -2.27
N THR A 17 1.20 -5.18 -2.09
CA THR A 17 -0.27 -5.28 -1.92
C THR A 17 -0.71 -5.31 -0.46
N LYS A 18 0.17 -5.74 0.45
CA LYS A 18 -0.14 -5.87 1.88
C LYS A 18 0.45 -4.72 2.67
N GLY A 19 -0.42 -3.86 3.20
CA GLY A 19 -0.05 -2.79 4.16
C GLY A 19 0.55 -1.52 3.55
N TYR A 20 0.80 -1.49 2.24
CA TYR A 20 1.35 -0.32 1.57
C TYR A 20 0.31 0.80 1.44
N ARG A 21 0.62 2.00 1.95
CA ARG A 21 -0.23 3.19 1.76
C ARG A 21 0.10 3.81 0.41
N THR A 22 -0.90 3.91 -0.47
CA THR A 22 -0.73 4.46 -1.82
C THR A 22 -0.93 5.98 -1.90
N ARG A 23 -1.53 6.63 -0.88
CA ARG A 23 -1.75 8.08 -0.88
C ARG A 23 -0.61 8.83 -0.17
N SER A 24 0.02 9.77 -0.87
CA SER A 24 1.15 10.58 -0.38
C SER A 24 1.00 12.10 -0.63
N ASN A 25 -0.17 12.58 -1.03
CA ASN A 25 -0.37 14.00 -1.36
C ASN A 25 -0.35 14.91 -0.12
N LYS A 26 0.78 15.62 0.05
CA LYS A 26 1.03 16.53 1.19
C LYS A 26 0.08 17.74 1.24
N ARG A 27 -0.37 18.27 0.09
CA ARG A 27 -1.20 19.49 0.04
C ARG A 27 -2.54 19.31 0.75
N THR A 28 -3.10 18.10 0.68
CA THR A 28 -4.41 17.79 1.25
C THR A 28 -4.33 17.09 2.60
N ASP A 29 -3.13 16.65 3.01
CA ASP A 29 -2.93 15.95 4.28
C ASP A 29 -3.23 16.83 5.50
N SER A 30 -3.06 18.15 5.39
CA SER A 30 -3.36 19.12 6.46
C SER A 30 -4.85 19.24 6.80
N MET A 31 -5.73 18.91 5.86
CA MET A 31 -7.19 18.98 6.05
C MET A 31 -7.77 17.68 6.65
N ILE A 32 -6.93 16.70 6.97
CA ILE A 32 -7.39 15.38 7.41
C ILE A 32 -7.42 15.31 8.94
N VAL A 33 -8.63 15.40 9.49
CA VAL A 33 -8.87 15.38 10.94
C VAL A 33 -8.65 13.98 11.54
N ARG A 34 -9.01 12.91 10.82
CA ARG A 34 -8.81 11.52 11.29
C ARG A 34 -8.59 10.53 10.14
N ARG A 35 -7.70 9.55 10.36
CA ARG A 35 -7.51 8.41 9.47
C ARG A 35 -8.54 7.32 9.80
N ARG A 36 -8.82 6.42 8.84
CA ARG A 36 -9.65 5.23 9.12
C ARG A 36 -8.96 4.34 10.15
N LYS A 37 -9.74 3.83 11.12
CA LYS A 37 -9.28 2.72 11.98
C LYS A 37 -9.12 1.46 11.12
N LYS A 38 -8.26 0.55 11.56
CA LYS A 38 -8.02 -0.72 10.87
C LYS A 38 -9.26 -1.61 10.97
#